data_AF-A0A4D4K6C8-F1
#
_entry.id   AF-A0A4D4K6C8-F1
#
_cell.length_a   1.000
_cell.length_b   1.000
_cell.length_c   1.000
_cell.angle_alpha   90.00
_cell.angle_beta   90.00
_cell.angle_gamma   90.00
#
_symmetry.space_group_name_H-M   'P 1'
#
loop_
_entity.id
_entity.type
_entity.pdbx_description
1 polymer ?
#
loop_
_entity_poly.entity_id
_entity_poly.type
_entity_poly.pdbx_seq_one_letter_code
_entity_poly.pdbx_strand_id
1 'polypeptide(L)' 'MAGEEPGGELKGRALRTWTRLHGVISLDVQGQFTGMGFDPSVLFEAEIDALVRGG' A
#
# COMPACT_ATOMS: atom_id res chain seq x y z
N MET A 1 -16.25 10.27 -26.19
CA MET A 1 -16.29 8.94 -25.56
C MET A 1 -14.85 8.47 -25.42
N ALA A 2 -14.14 8.90 -24.37
CA ALA A 2 -12.78 8.41 -24.14
C ALA A 2 -12.92 6.92 -23.82
N GLY A 3 -12.37 6.08 -24.70
CA GLY A 3 -12.34 4.64 -24.47
C GLY A 3 -11.69 4.38 -23.13
N GLU A 4 -12.35 3.58 -22.30
CA GLU A 4 -11.75 3.05 -21.10
C GLU A 4 -10.54 2.21 -21.55
N GLU A 5 -9.35 2.82 -21.52
CA GLU A 5 -8.12 2.14 -21.89
C GLU A 5 -7.99 0.93 -20.96
N PRO A 6 -7.95 -0.32 -21.46
CA PRO A 6 -7.97 -1.54 -20.64
C PRO A 6 -6.78 -1.65 -19.66
N GLY A 7 -5.82 -0.72 -19.68
CA GLY A 7 -4.74 -0.58 -18.71
C GLY A 7 -4.94 0.47 -17.60
N GLY A 8 -6.02 1.25 -17.62
CA GLY A 8 -6.26 2.32 -16.64
C GLY A 8 -6.43 1.81 -15.22
N GLU A 9 -7.26 0.78 -15.04
CA GLU A 9 -7.46 0.16 -13.72
C GLU A 9 -6.19 -0.54 -13.21
N LEU A 10 -5.48 -1.26 -14.09
CA LEU A 10 -4.22 -1.91 -13.73
C LEU A 10 -3.17 -0.88 -13.29
N LYS A 11 -3.04 0.24 -14.02
CA LYS A 11 -2.15 1.35 -13.65
C LYS A 11 -2.57 1.98 -12.33
N GLY A 12 -3.86 2.23 -12.13
CA GLY A 12 -4.39 2.77 -10.89
C GLY A 12 -4.18 1.85 -9.69
N ARG A 13 -4.34 0.53 -9.87
CA ARG A 13 -4.03 -0.48 -8.85
C ARG A 13 -2.53 -0.56 -8.57
N ALA A 14 -1.69 -0.52 -9.60
CA ALA A 14 -0.24 -0.53 -9.45
C ALA A 14 0.28 0.70 -8.69
N LEU A 15 -0.20 1.91 -9.05
CA LEU A 15 0.16 3.13 -8.33
C LEU A 15 -0.28 3.08 -6.86
N ARG A 16 -1.53 2.69 -6.59
CA ARG A 16 -2.03 2.57 -5.21
C ARG A 16 -1.22 1.57 -4.39
N THR A 17 -0.88 0.43 -4.98
CA THR A 17 -0.03 -0.60 -4.35
C THR A 17 1.34 -0.02 -4.01
N TRP A 18 1.98 0.63 -4.98
CA TRP A 18 3.31 1.21 -4.81
C TRP A 18 3.34 2.27 -3.71
N THR A 19 2.46 3.28 -3.78
CA THR A 19 2.48 4.40 -2.83
C THR A 19 2.15 3.94 -1.41
N ARG A 20 1.21 3.00 -1.25
CA ARG A 20 0.78 2.51 0.06
C ARG A 20 1.86 1.69 0.75
N LEU A 21 2.47 0.73 0.06
CA LEU A 21 3.57 -0.08 0.62
C LEU A 21 4.82 0.75 0.92
N HIS A 22 5.21 1.64 0.00
CA HIS A 22 6.35 2.53 0.24
C HIS A 22 6.13 3.48 1.41
N GLY A 23 4.90 3.93 1.65
CA GLY A 23 4.55 4.74 2.80
C GLY A 23 4.86 4.02 4.12
N VAL A 24 4.34 2.80 4.28
CA VAL A 24 4.57 2.00 5.51
C VAL A 24 6.04 1.67 5.70
N ILE A 25 6.73 1.20 4.66
CA ILE A 25 8.17 0.90 4.75
C ILE A 25 8.97 2.15 5.13
N SER A 26 8.65 3.30 4.56
CA SER A 26 9.37 4.55 4.85
C SER A 26 9.18 4.99 6.30
N LEU A 27 7.97 4.85 6.83
CA LEU A 27 7.68 5.17 8.23
C LEU A 27 8.42 4.22 9.18
N ASP A 28 8.43 2.93 8.88
CA ASP A 28 9.12 1.92 9.68
C ASP A 28 10.63 2.14 9.71
N VAL A 29 11.26 2.30 8.54
CA VAL A 29 12.72 2.55 8.42
C VAL A 29 13.14 3.85 9.10
N GLN A 30 12.29 4.87 9.10
CA GLN A 30 12.54 6.13 9.82
C GLN A 30 12.25 6.05 11.32
N GLY A 31 11.88 4.87 11.83
CA GLY A 31 11.56 4.65 13.23
C GLY A 31 10.28 5.33 13.70
N GLN A 32 9.39 5.75 12.77
CA GLN A 32 8.17 6.49 13.12
C GLN A 32 7.18 5.64 13.91
N PHE A 33 7.24 4.31 13.82
CA PHE A 33 6.42 3.40 14.63
C PHE A 33 7.03 3.06 16.00
N THR A 34 8.24 3.53 16.29
CA THR A 34 8.91 3.27 17.57
C THR A 34 8.07 3.79 18.73
N GLY A 35 7.80 2.93 19.72
CA GLY A 35 7.06 3.30 20.92
C GLY A 35 5.53 3.31 20.77
N MET A 36 4.99 2.95 19.59
CA MET A 36 3.53 2.86 19.38
C MET A 36 2.90 1.57 19.90
N GLY A 37 3.71 0.58 20.31
CA GLY A 37 3.22 -0.63 20.99
C GLY A 37 2.63 -1.71 20.07
N PHE A 38 2.89 -1.66 18.77
CA PHE A 38 2.54 -2.71 17.81
C PHE A 38 3.76 -3.13 16.98
N ASP A 39 3.68 -4.30 16.34
CA ASP A 39 4.68 -4.77 15.38
C ASP A 39 4.40 -4.20 13.99
N PRO A 40 5.28 -3.36 13.42
CA PRO A 40 5.12 -2.79 12.08
C PRO A 40 4.98 -3.84 10.97
N SER A 41 5.52 -5.04 11.17
CA SER A 41 5.43 -6.15 10.21
C SER A 41 3.97 -6.60 10.02
N VAL A 42 3.18 -6.60 11.10
CA VAL A 42 1.76 -6.95 11.07
C VAL A 42 0.96 -5.91 10.30
N LEU A 43 1.30 -4.62 10.44
CA LEU A 43 0.70 -3.56 9.65
C LEU A 43 1.02 -3.74 8.16
N PHE A 44 2.28 -4.05 7.82
CA PHE A 44 2.69 -4.30 6.44
C PHE A 44 1.94 -5.47 5.80
N GLU A 45 1.75 -6.58 6.52
CA GLU A 45 0.96 -7.72 6.05
C GLU A 45 -0.52 -7.35 5.86
N ALA A 46 -1.12 -6.62 6.80
CA ALA A 46 -2.50 -6.16 6.69
C ALA A 46 -2.72 -5.25 5.47
N GLU A 47 -1.71 -4.44 5.12
CA GLU A 47 -1.70 -3.57 3.95
C GLU A 47 -1.67 -4.35 2.64
N ILE A 48 -0.85 -5.40 2.56
CA ILE A 48 -0.85 -6.34 1.43
C ILE A 48 -2.23 -7.00 1.29
N ASP A 49 -2.78 -7.50 2.39
CA ASP A 49 -4.08 -8.16 2.42
C ASP A 49 -5.20 -7.24 1.91
N ALA A 50 -5.19 -5.97 2.31
CA ALA A 50 -6.14 -4.97 1.84
C ALA A 50 -5.99 -4.67 0.33
N LEU A 51 -4.77 -4.64 -0.19
CA LEU A 51 -4.48 -4.40 -1.60
C LEU A 51 -4.89 -5.60 -2.49
N VAL A 52 -4.72 -6.82 -1.98
CA VAL A 52 -5.10 -8.05 -2.69
C VAL A 52 -6.62 -8.24 -2.72
N ARG A 53 -7.31 -7.94 -1.62
CA ARG A 53 -8.78 -8.07 -1.51
C ARG A 53 -9.55 -7.02 -2.30
N GLY A 54 -8.87 -6.01 -2.87
CA GLY A 54 -9.48 -4.97 -3.68
C GLY A 54 -10.29 -4.00 -2.84
N GLY A 55 -9.60 -3.20 -2.01
CA GLY A 55 -10.20 -2.03 -1.37
C GLY A 55 -10.81 -1.04 -2.35
#